data_AF-A0A2A5VVG7-F1
#
_entry.id   AF-A0A2A5VVG7-F1
#
_cell.length_a   1.000
_cell.length_b   1.000
_cell.length_c   1.000
_cell.angle_alpha   90.00
_cell.angle_beta   90.00
_cell.angle_gamma   90.00
#
_symmetry.space_group_name_H-M   'P 1'
#
loop_
_entity.id
_entity.type
_entity.pdbx_description
1 polymer ?
#
loop_
_entity_poly.entity_id
_entity_poly.type
_entity_poly.pdbx_seq_one_letter_code
_entity_poly.pdbx_strand_id
1 'polypeptide(L)'
;MAKTTDDMSTRLQHPRRSLGNRHRSQAEKFLSLTELDSQNLEWAEQSARQAVLHDFTNPENWRILVRVKLESGDEHGIRAVLNELFTILGRDPEALAQLDEVSMSQSGFPILEASLMADPLDPDEWWTSTSQSDVTLGDFIERVKNLDLTDQRANVLFSRRLERVRDSGMEEQYLELSRIILAQRPSNHEAWAELGRMHERRGEFEQAWMCYDQAQTHFPEIHERDRFRDRMEAKMDGRVSEPWKEPEVSRRVDFLTRMQQLATPNDENIPTTVNESDEVPSNPLEEVHILLNEERLSEAFFLARRMAAEGVEGAIDLVETIRKDIRD
;
A
#
# COMPACT_ATOMS: atom_id res chain seq x y z
N MET A 1 -36.77 -7.09 16.37
CA MET A 1 -35.77 -6.42 17.23
C MET A 1 -34.67 -7.45 17.45
N ALA A 2 -33.40 -7.28 17.10
CA ALA A 2 -32.60 -6.09 16.84
C ALA A 2 -31.86 -6.20 15.50
N LYS A 3 -31.78 -5.09 14.78
CA LYS A 3 -31.05 -4.92 13.51
C LYS A 3 -30.02 -3.84 13.81
N THR A 4 -28.80 -4.19 14.18
CA THR A 4 -27.72 -3.22 14.42
C THR A 4 -26.43 -3.96 14.73
N THR A 5 -25.49 -3.95 13.77
CA THR A 5 -24.06 -3.55 13.91
C THR A 5 -23.25 -3.85 12.65
N ASP A 6 -23.73 -4.72 11.76
CA ASP A 6 -22.96 -5.20 10.59
C ASP A 6 -23.02 -4.28 9.33
N ASP A 7 -23.70 -3.13 9.47
CA ASP A 7 -23.94 -2.16 8.40
C ASP A 7 -23.02 -0.92 8.54
N MET A 8 -21.99 -1.01 9.39
CA MET A 8 -21.07 0.10 9.68
C MET A 8 -19.67 -0.15 9.08
N SER A 9 -19.21 -1.41 9.11
CA SER A 9 -17.98 -1.88 8.44
C SER A 9 -18.12 -1.82 6.91
N THR A 10 -19.24 -2.30 6.39
CA THR A 10 -19.60 -2.24 4.96
C THR A 10 -19.84 -0.82 4.43
N ARG A 11 -20.10 0.16 5.32
CA ARG A 11 -20.20 1.59 4.98
C ARG A 11 -18.87 2.33 4.99
N LEU A 12 -17.78 1.71 5.41
CA LEU A 12 -16.44 2.31 5.41
C LEU A 12 -15.70 2.15 4.08
N GLN A 13 -16.17 1.25 3.19
CA GLN A 13 -15.48 0.91 1.94
C GLN A 13 -16.09 1.50 0.66
N HIS A 14 -17.21 2.22 0.75
CA HIS A 14 -17.65 3.05 -0.36
C HIS A 14 -16.98 4.42 -0.30
N PRO A 15 -16.59 5.03 -1.43
CA PRO A 15 -16.18 6.42 -1.44
C PRO A 15 -17.36 7.18 -0.86
N ARG A 16 -17.21 7.61 0.40
CA ARG A 16 -18.12 8.60 0.97
C ARG A 16 -18.24 9.66 -0.11
N ARG A 17 -19.42 10.25 -0.32
CA ARG A 17 -19.49 11.54 -1.01
C ARG A 17 -18.73 12.54 -0.11
N SER A 18 -17.40 12.52 -0.28
CA SER A 18 -16.39 12.25 0.77
C SER A 18 -16.19 13.41 1.70
N LEU A 19 -15.69 13.14 2.90
CA LEU A 19 -15.17 14.21 3.75
C LEU A 19 -14.19 15.10 2.96
N GLY A 20 -13.40 14.49 2.07
CA GLY A 20 -12.62 15.17 1.04
C GLY A 20 -13.44 16.13 0.18
N ASN A 21 -14.52 15.68 -0.46
CA ASN A 21 -15.41 16.57 -1.23
C ASN A 21 -16.00 17.71 -0.39
N ARG A 22 -16.36 17.48 0.88
CA ARG A 22 -16.88 18.53 1.76
C ARG A 22 -15.82 19.59 2.03
N HIS A 23 -14.60 19.17 2.35
CA HIS A 23 -13.48 20.08 2.55
C HIS A 23 -13.08 20.80 1.27
N ARG A 24 -13.14 20.14 0.11
CA ARG A 24 -12.94 20.79 -1.18
C ARG A 24 -13.98 21.87 -1.45
N SER A 25 -15.27 21.59 -1.26
CA SER A 25 -16.31 22.61 -1.42
C SER A 25 -16.18 23.77 -0.43
N GLN A 26 -15.71 23.50 0.79
CA GLN A 26 -15.35 24.56 1.74
C GLN A 26 -14.18 25.40 1.24
N ALA A 27 -13.12 24.76 0.72
CA ALA A 27 -11.96 25.43 0.15
C ALA A 27 -12.35 26.33 -1.04
N GLU A 28 -13.13 25.80 -1.99
CA GLU A 28 -13.66 26.53 -3.14
C GLU A 28 -14.47 27.75 -2.69
N LYS A 29 -15.34 27.58 -1.68
CA LYS A 29 -16.13 28.68 -1.12
C LYS A 29 -15.24 29.75 -0.49
N PHE A 30 -14.32 29.40 0.39
CA PHE A 30 -13.43 30.38 1.02
C PHE A 30 -12.55 31.08 0.00
N LEU A 31 -12.03 30.35 -1.00
CA LEU A 31 -11.25 30.92 -2.09
C LEU A 31 -12.04 31.97 -2.87
N SER A 32 -13.33 31.74 -3.12
CA SER A 32 -14.20 32.73 -3.80
C SER A 32 -14.49 33.99 -2.99
N LEU A 33 -14.18 34.00 -1.67
CA LEU A 33 -14.47 35.10 -0.75
C LEU A 33 -13.20 35.87 -0.35
N THR A 34 -12.05 35.57 -0.95
CA THR A 34 -10.77 36.23 -0.63
C THR A 34 -10.74 37.70 -0.98
N GLU A 35 -11.45 38.14 -2.02
CA GLU A 35 -11.61 39.56 -2.38
C GLU A 35 -12.33 40.37 -1.29
N LEU A 36 -13.18 39.72 -0.47
CA LEU A 36 -13.94 40.36 0.60
C LEU A 36 -13.18 40.40 1.92
N ASP A 37 -12.42 39.34 2.21
CA ASP A 37 -11.62 39.21 3.42
C ASP A 37 -10.43 38.29 3.13
N SER A 38 -9.22 38.84 3.23
CA SER A 38 -7.97 38.11 2.99
C SER A 38 -7.76 36.94 3.95
N GLN A 39 -8.40 36.96 5.14
CA GLN A 39 -8.36 35.85 6.08
C GLN A 39 -9.00 34.58 5.51
N ASN A 40 -9.92 34.70 4.53
CA ASN A 40 -10.51 33.54 3.87
C ASN A 40 -9.48 32.69 3.12
N LEU A 41 -8.33 33.25 2.74
CA LEU A 41 -7.29 32.50 2.04
C LEU A 41 -6.68 31.41 2.94
N GLU A 42 -6.46 31.72 4.22
CA GLU A 42 -5.95 30.74 5.21
C GLU A 42 -6.96 29.60 5.42
N TRP A 43 -8.25 29.93 5.52
CA TRP A 43 -9.33 28.95 5.64
C TRP A 43 -9.48 28.08 4.39
N ALA A 44 -9.28 28.67 3.21
CA ALA A 44 -9.27 27.95 1.95
C ALA A 44 -8.11 26.93 1.92
N GLU A 45 -6.91 27.33 2.34
CA GLU A 45 -5.73 26.46 2.34
C GLU A 45 -5.89 25.31 3.34
N GLN A 46 -6.33 25.60 4.56
CA GLN A 46 -6.59 24.57 5.56
C GLN A 46 -7.62 23.55 5.04
N SER A 47 -8.71 24.03 4.43
CA SER A 47 -9.75 23.18 3.87
C SER A 47 -9.22 22.36 2.69
N ALA A 48 -8.42 22.95 1.80
CA ALA A 48 -7.85 22.24 0.65
C ALA A 48 -6.88 21.12 1.09
N ARG A 49 -6.04 21.37 2.11
CA ARG A 49 -5.18 20.33 2.70
C ARG A 49 -5.99 19.18 3.29
N GLN A 50 -7.08 19.47 4.00
CA GLN A 50 -7.98 18.44 4.51
C GLN A 50 -8.68 17.66 3.39
N ALA A 51 -8.96 18.31 2.25
CA ALA A 51 -9.52 17.64 1.09
C ALA A 51 -8.60 16.54 0.55
N VAL A 52 -7.31 16.87 0.35
CA VAL A 52 -6.28 15.92 -0.09
C VAL A 52 -6.06 14.83 0.97
N LEU A 53 -5.94 15.19 2.25
CA LEU A 53 -5.74 14.23 3.34
C LEU A 53 -6.81 13.15 3.37
N HIS A 54 -8.07 13.54 3.19
CA HIS A 54 -9.20 12.60 3.26
C HIS A 54 -9.46 11.85 1.96
N ASP A 55 -8.96 12.34 0.83
CA ASP A 55 -9.20 11.75 -0.48
C ASP A 55 -8.13 12.22 -1.48
N PHE A 56 -6.92 11.70 -1.33
CA PHE A 56 -5.80 12.02 -2.22
C PHE A 56 -5.98 11.40 -3.60
N THR A 57 -6.91 10.46 -3.78
CA THR A 57 -7.19 9.81 -5.07
C THR A 57 -8.06 10.65 -6.00
N ASN A 58 -8.66 11.74 -5.49
CA ASN A 58 -9.46 12.65 -6.30
C ASN A 58 -8.60 13.82 -6.81
N PRO A 59 -8.39 13.97 -8.13
CA PRO A 59 -7.54 15.02 -8.70
C PRO A 59 -8.05 16.44 -8.41
N GLU A 60 -9.36 16.64 -8.20
CA GLU A 60 -9.91 17.95 -7.87
C GLU A 60 -9.41 18.47 -6.51
N ASN A 61 -9.07 17.59 -5.59
CA ASN A 61 -8.55 17.99 -4.27
C ASN A 61 -7.14 18.57 -4.39
N TRP A 62 -6.31 18.03 -5.30
CA TRP A 62 -5.00 18.58 -5.62
C TRP A 62 -5.11 19.91 -6.39
N ARG A 63 -6.03 19.99 -7.35
CA ARG A 63 -6.30 21.21 -8.13
C ARG A 63 -6.66 22.39 -7.24
N ILE A 64 -7.58 22.20 -6.28
CA ILE A 64 -7.96 23.29 -5.37
C ILE A 64 -6.79 23.70 -4.48
N LEU A 65 -5.96 22.76 -4.01
CA LEU A 65 -4.81 23.07 -3.16
C LEU A 65 -3.77 23.91 -3.91
N VAL A 66 -3.42 23.54 -5.15
CA VAL A 66 -2.49 24.32 -5.97
C VAL A 66 -3.08 25.70 -6.32
N ARG A 67 -4.37 25.79 -6.63
CA ARG A 67 -5.04 27.09 -6.89
C ARG A 67 -4.98 28.02 -5.68
N VAL A 68 -5.28 27.52 -4.48
CA VAL A 68 -5.18 28.31 -3.25
C VAL A 68 -3.75 28.79 -3.03
N LYS A 69 -2.76 27.92 -3.24
CA LYS A 69 -1.35 28.30 -3.08
C LYS A 69 -0.88 29.32 -4.11
N LEU A 70 -1.35 29.24 -5.34
CA LEU A 70 -1.11 30.26 -6.37
C LEU A 70 -1.64 31.63 -5.95
N GLU A 71 -2.87 31.70 -5.44
CA GLU A 71 -3.46 32.96 -4.93
C GLU A 71 -2.66 33.52 -3.73
N SER A 72 -2.07 32.65 -2.91
CA SER A 72 -1.18 33.07 -1.80
C SER A 72 0.25 33.44 -2.23
N GLY A 73 0.62 33.20 -3.49
CA GLY A 73 2.01 33.37 -3.95
C GLY A 73 3.00 32.37 -3.35
N ASP A 74 2.52 31.25 -2.79
CA ASP A 74 3.33 30.24 -2.10
C ASP A 74 3.97 29.26 -3.09
N GLU A 75 5.00 29.73 -3.81
CA GLU A 75 5.74 28.92 -4.77
C GLU A 75 6.36 27.66 -4.15
N HIS A 76 6.89 27.79 -2.93
CA HIS A 76 7.51 26.67 -2.22
C HIS A 76 6.47 25.60 -1.87
N GLY A 77 5.29 26.00 -1.41
CA GLY A 77 4.21 25.06 -1.12
C GLY A 77 3.63 24.41 -2.37
N ILE A 78 3.56 25.10 -3.52
CA ILE A 78 3.17 24.46 -4.78
C ILE A 78 4.16 23.36 -5.14
N ARG A 79 5.46 23.63 -5.01
CA ARG A 79 6.50 22.63 -5.23
C ARG A 79 6.36 21.44 -4.28
N ALA A 80 6.12 21.69 -2.99
CA ALA A 80 5.91 20.64 -2.01
C ALA A 80 4.70 19.74 -2.37
N VAL A 81 3.60 20.34 -2.83
CA VAL A 81 2.41 19.61 -3.27
C VAL A 81 2.69 18.74 -4.51
N LEU A 82 3.43 19.28 -5.48
CA LEU A 82 3.83 18.50 -6.67
C LEU A 82 4.77 17.35 -6.30
N ASN A 83 5.77 17.60 -5.47
CA ASN A 83 6.69 16.56 -4.99
C ASN A 83 5.93 15.46 -4.26
N GLU A 84 5.00 15.81 -3.37
CA GLU A 84 4.16 14.85 -2.68
C GLU A 84 3.32 13.99 -3.65
N LEU A 85 2.66 14.61 -4.64
CA LEU A 85 1.94 13.88 -5.68
C LEU A 85 2.86 12.93 -6.45
N PHE A 86 4.06 13.38 -6.80
CA PHE A 86 5.00 12.60 -7.58
C PHE A 86 5.61 11.44 -6.80
N THR A 87 5.87 11.61 -5.49
CA THR A 87 6.20 10.52 -4.58
C THR A 87 5.08 9.48 -4.56
N ILE A 88 3.82 9.89 -4.43
CA ILE A 88 2.66 8.96 -4.43
C ILE A 88 2.52 8.22 -5.77
N LEU A 89 2.79 8.90 -6.89
CA LEU A 89 2.79 8.31 -8.24
C LEU A 89 4.02 7.43 -8.52
N GLY A 90 4.98 7.37 -7.59
CA GLY A 90 6.21 6.62 -7.73
C GLY A 90 7.14 7.15 -8.81
N ARG A 91 7.25 8.47 -8.91
CA ARG A 91 8.19 9.12 -9.83
C ARG A 91 9.57 9.20 -9.22
N ASP A 92 10.57 9.07 -10.08
CA ASP A 92 11.98 9.16 -9.73
C ASP A 92 12.31 10.49 -9.02
N PRO A 93 12.88 10.45 -7.80
CA PRO A 93 13.36 11.65 -7.10
C PRO A 93 14.29 12.54 -7.92
N GLU A 94 15.12 11.96 -8.80
CA GLU A 94 16.00 12.75 -9.68
C GLU A 94 15.21 13.56 -10.72
N ALA A 95 14.09 13.01 -11.20
CA ALA A 95 13.17 13.75 -12.07
C ALA A 95 12.47 14.90 -11.32
N LEU A 96 12.32 14.81 -10.00
CA LEU A 96 11.78 15.89 -9.16
C LEU A 96 12.78 17.04 -9.00
N ALA A 97 14.06 16.73 -8.85
CA ALA A 97 15.13 17.74 -8.73
C ALA A 97 15.22 18.65 -9.97
N GLN A 98 14.81 18.16 -11.15
CA GLN A 98 14.75 18.98 -12.37
C GLN A 98 13.74 20.14 -12.27
N LEU A 99 12.81 20.11 -11.31
CA LEU A 99 11.83 21.16 -11.08
C LEU A 99 12.35 22.30 -10.18
N ASP A 100 13.56 22.20 -9.65
CA ASP A 100 14.10 23.18 -8.69
C ASP A 100 14.25 24.59 -9.29
N GLU A 101 14.62 24.66 -10.57
CA GLU A 101 14.80 25.91 -11.32
C GLU A 101 13.50 26.39 -12.00
N VAL A 102 12.38 25.66 -11.84
CA VAL A 102 11.10 26.00 -12.48
C VAL A 102 10.28 26.93 -11.59
N SER A 103 9.79 28.04 -12.18
CA SER A 103 8.89 28.98 -11.51
C SER A 103 7.52 28.36 -11.27
N MET A 104 7.16 28.17 -10.00
CA MET A 104 5.92 27.49 -9.62
C MET A 104 4.69 28.37 -9.78
N SER A 105 4.86 29.69 -9.73
CA SER A 105 3.77 30.65 -9.99
C SER A 105 3.23 30.57 -11.42
N GLN A 106 4.07 30.20 -12.39
CA GLN A 106 3.66 30.09 -13.79
C GLN A 106 3.39 28.63 -14.20
N SER A 107 4.25 27.71 -13.78
CA SER A 107 4.25 26.35 -14.29
C SER A 107 3.63 25.33 -13.33
N GLY A 108 3.38 25.67 -12.06
CA GLY A 108 2.93 24.71 -11.05
C GLY A 108 1.59 24.04 -11.39
N PHE A 109 0.57 24.82 -11.76
CA PHE A 109 -0.72 24.26 -12.17
C PHE A 109 -0.66 23.53 -13.53
N PRO A 110 0.01 24.07 -14.58
CA PRO A 110 0.25 23.31 -15.81
C PRO A 110 0.96 21.96 -15.59
N ILE A 111 1.97 21.91 -14.72
CA ILE A 111 2.68 20.68 -14.37
C ILE A 111 1.73 19.70 -13.67
N LEU A 112 0.93 20.18 -12.71
CA LEU A 112 -0.09 19.36 -12.05
C LEU A 112 -1.03 18.71 -13.08
N GLU A 113 -1.61 19.51 -13.98
CA GLU A 113 -2.56 19.03 -14.99
C GLU A 113 -1.90 18.03 -15.95
N ALA A 114 -0.70 18.34 -16.44
CA ALA A 114 0.04 17.45 -17.34
C ALA A 114 0.32 16.10 -16.68
N SER A 115 0.73 16.10 -15.41
CA SER A 115 1.01 14.89 -14.66
C SER A 115 -0.24 14.05 -14.38
N LEU A 116 -1.35 14.68 -13.96
CA LEU A 116 -2.61 13.98 -13.74
C LEU A 116 -3.21 13.42 -15.05
N MET A 117 -2.99 14.10 -16.18
CA MET A 117 -3.39 13.60 -17.48
C MET A 117 -2.53 12.41 -17.94
N ALA A 118 -1.22 12.46 -17.69
CA ALA A 118 -0.30 11.39 -18.07
C ALA A 118 -0.41 10.16 -17.16
N ASP A 119 -0.78 10.33 -15.89
CA ASP A 119 -0.80 9.28 -14.88
C ASP A 119 -1.96 9.49 -13.89
N PRO A 120 -3.20 9.18 -14.32
CA PRO A 120 -4.41 9.49 -13.54
C PRO A 120 -4.43 8.80 -12.17
N LEU A 121 -4.90 9.52 -11.16
CA LEU A 121 -5.08 8.97 -9.80
C LEU A 121 -6.27 8.01 -9.71
N ASP A 122 -7.28 8.21 -10.57
CA ASP A 122 -8.41 7.29 -10.67
C ASP A 122 -7.98 6.00 -11.38
N PRO A 123 -8.21 4.82 -10.78
CA PRO A 123 -7.75 3.55 -11.35
C PRO A 123 -8.47 3.17 -12.65
N ASP A 124 -9.71 3.61 -12.88
CA ASP A 124 -10.46 3.33 -14.10
C ASP A 124 -9.94 4.20 -15.26
N GLU A 125 -9.70 5.48 -14.99
CA GLU A 125 -9.06 6.39 -15.95
C GLU A 125 -7.63 5.94 -16.28
N TRP A 126 -6.86 5.56 -15.26
CA TRP A 126 -5.50 5.02 -15.43
C TRP A 126 -5.49 3.73 -16.26
N TRP A 127 -6.42 2.81 -16.01
CA TRP A 127 -6.49 1.56 -16.78
C TRP A 127 -6.84 1.83 -18.24
N THR A 128 -7.79 2.74 -18.47
CA THR A 128 -8.23 3.12 -19.82
C THR A 128 -7.08 3.62 -20.70
N SER A 129 -6.11 4.34 -20.13
CA SER A 129 -4.91 4.78 -20.86
C SER A 129 -3.84 3.69 -20.93
N THR A 130 -3.57 3.00 -19.81
CA THR A 130 -2.47 2.04 -19.69
C THR A 130 -2.71 0.74 -20.47
N SER A 131 -3.96 0.27 -20.54
CA SER A 131 -4.30 -0.99 -21.19
C SER A 131 -4.20 -0.95 -22.72
N GLN A 132 -3.96 0.23 -23.30
CA GLN A 132 -3.85 0.42 -24.76
C GLN A 132 -2.45 0.10 -25.29
N SER A 133 -1.44 -0.03 -24.42
CA SER A 133 -0.06 -0.21 -24.80
C SER A 133 0.68 -1.16 -23.85
N ASP A 134 1.29 -2.19 -24.40
CA ASP A 134 2.14 -3.12 -23.65
C ASP A 134 3.35 -2.40 -23.02
N VAL A 135 3.81 -1.30 -23.64
CA VAL A 135 4.91 -0.49 -23.10
C VAL A 135 4.48 0.19 -21.79
N THR A 136 3.31 0.82 -21.77
CA THR A 136 2.85 1.52 -20.56
C THR A 136 2.51 0.55 -19.43
N LEU A 137 2.03 -0.64 -19.76
CA LEU A 137 1.83 -1.72 -18.79
C LEU A 137 3.18 -2.26 -18.28
N GLY A 138 4.17 -2.41 -19.16
CA GLY A 138 5.54 -2.77 -18.80
C GLY A 138 6.15 -1.75 -17.83
N ASP A 139 6.00 -0.45 -18.12
CA ASP A 139 6.48 0.63 -17.26
C ASP A 139 5.81 0.59 -15.87
N PHE A 140 4.53 0.24 -15.80
CA PHE A 140 3.84 0.04 -14.52
C PHE A 140 4.42 -1.14 -13.73
N ILE A 141 4.64 -2.28 -14.40
CA ILE A 141 5.21 -3.49 -13.78
C ILE A 141 6.60 -3.18 -13.23
N GLU A 142 7.46 -2.57 -14.04
CA GLU A 142 8.81 -2.17 -13.62
C GLU A 142 8.79 -1.15 -12.50
N ARG A 143 7.83 -0.22 -12.51
CA ARG A 143 7.67 0.74 -11.42
C ARG A 143 7.31 0.04 -10.10
N VAL A 144 6.34 -0.88 -10.10
CA VAL A 144 5.98 -1.62 -8.87
C VAL A 144 7.15 -2.44 -8.33
N LYS A 145 8.01 -2.98 -9.20
CA LYS A 145 9.19 -3.75 -8.79
C LYS A 145 10.26 -2.88 -8.11
N ASN A 146 10.41 -1.64 -8.56
CA ASN A 146 11.50 -0.77 -8.14
C ASN A 146 11.08 0.27 -7.09
N LEU A 147 9.79 0.57 -6.97
CA LEU A 147 9.28 1.60 -6.10
C LEU A 147 9.20 1.15 -4.64
N ASP A 148 9.60 2.04 -3.74
CA ASP A 148 9.26 1.96 -2.33
C ASP A 148 7.79 2.35 -2.11
N LEU A 149 6.98 1.36 -1.76
CA LEU A 149 5.55 1.40 -1.45
C LEU A 149 5.29 1.33 0.07
N THR A 150 6.25 1.70 0.91
CA THR A 150 6.03 1.91 2.36
C THR A 150 5.13 3.11 2.63
N ASP A 151 5.09 4.12 1.74
CA ASP A 151 4.06 5.16 1.77
C ASP A 151 2.68 4.51 1.50
N GLN A 152 1.82 4.52 2.52
CA GLN A 152 0.48 3.91 2.46
C GLN A 152 -0.36 4.44 1.29
N ARG A 153 -0.20 5.71 0.90
CA ARG A 153 -0.96 6.32 -0.20
C ARG A 153 -0.49 5.79 -1.54
N ALA A 154 0.83 5.67 -1.74
CA ALA A 154 1.39 5.01 -2.90
C ALA A 154 0.92 3.55 -2.93
N ASN A 155 1.07 2.81 -1.83
CA ASN A 155 0.61 1.42 -1.73
C ASN A 155 -0.88 1.26 -2.10
N VAL A 156 -1.77 2.12 -1.58
CA VAL A 156 -3.20 2.13 -1.90
C VAL A 156 -3.44 2.42 -3.38
N LEU A 157 -2.76 3.42 -3.95
CA LEU A 157 -2.91 3.77 -5.36
C LEU A 157 -2.50 2.59 -6.26
N PHE A 158 -1.33 2.01 -6.03
CA PHE A 158 -0.82 0.89 -6.82
C PHE A 158 -1.62 -0.39 -6.61
N SER A 159 -2.14 -0.64 -5.39
CA SER A 159 -3.07 -1.75 -5.13
C SER A 159 -4.34 -1.64 -5.97
N ARG A 160 -4.96 -0.46 -6.03
CA ARG A 160 -6.19 -0.22 -6.83
C ARG A 160 -5.94 -0.37 -8.33
N ARG A 161 -4.76 0.04 -8.80
CA ARG A 161 -4.32 -0.19 -10.19
C ARG A 161 -4.13 -1.68 -10.48
N LEU A 162 -3.53 -2.40 -9.53
CA LEU A 162 -3.32 -3.84 -9.63
C LEU A 162 -4.63 -4.64 -9.68
N GLU A 163 -5.71 -4.16 -9.04
CA GLU A 163 -7.04 -4.74 -9.21
C GLU A 163 -7.51 -4.70 -10.66
N ARG A 164 -7.20 -3.64 -11.43
CA ARG A 164 -7.56 -3.58 -12.86
C ARG A 164 -6.77 -4.55 -13.72
N VAL A 165 -5.48 -4.71 -13.40
CA VAL A 165 -4.64 -5.76 -13.99
C VAL A 165 -5.26 -7.14 -13.73
N ARG A 166 -5.66 -7.42 -12.49
CA ARG A 166 -6.35 -8.67 -12.12
C ARG A 166 -7.63 -8.88 -12.92
N ASP A 167 -8.50 -7.87 -12.94
CA ASP A 167 -9.83 -7.96 -13.56
C ASP A 167 -9.72 -8.11 -15.10
N SER A 168 -8.59 -7.75 -15.68
CA SER A 168 -8.26 -8.00 -17.10
C SER A 168 -7.77 -9.43 -17.42
N GLY A 169 -7.60 -10.28 -16.40
CA GLY A 169 -7.14 -11.66 -16.55
C GLY A 169 -5.63 -11.85 -16.58
N MET A 170 -4.85 -10.80 -16.29
CA MET A 170 -3.37 -10.87 -16.20
C MET A 170 -2.93 -11.48 -14.87
N GLU A 171 -3.27 -12.76 -14.66
CA GLU A 171 -3.12 -13.43 -13.36
C GLU A 171 -1.66 -13.57 -12.92
N GLU A 172 -0.73 -13.86 -13.84
CA GLU A 172 0.70 -14.00 -13.50
C GLU A 172 1.27 -12.69 -12.95
N GLN A 173 0.99 -11.58 -13.63
CA GLN A 173 1.38 -10.24 -13.21
C GLN A 173 0.70 -9.88 -11.88
N TYR A 174 -0.58 -10.21 -11.72
CA TYR A 174 -1.28 -10.01 -10.46
C TYR A 174 -0.60 -10.75 -9.29
N LEU A 175 -0.29 -12.03 -9.46
CA LEU A 175 0.34 -12.85 -8.42
C LEU A 175 1.74 -12.35 -8.07
N GLU A 176 2.53 -11.97 -9.08
CA GLU A 176 3.88 -11.41 -8.88
C GLU A 176 3.82 -10.10 -8.11
N LEU A 177 3.09 -9.12 -8.65
CA LEU A 177 3.04 -7.76 -8.10
C LEU A 177 2.33 -7.71 -6.75
N SER A 178 1.29 -8.53 -6.51
CA SER A 178 0.59 -8.56 -5.22
C SER A 178 1.54 -8.88 -4.07
N ARG A 179 2.50 -9.80 -4.28
CA ARG A 179 3.48 -10.14 -3.24
C ARG A 179 4.39 -8.96 -2.89
N ILE A 180 4.81 -8.18 -3.89
CA ILE A 180 5.65 -7.00 -3.70
C ILE A 180 4.89 -5.95 -2.89
N ILE A 181 3.68 -5.58 -3.35
CA ILE A 181 2.85 -4.56 -2.69
C ILE A 181 2.48 -4.97 -1.25
N LEU A 182 2.11 -6.24 -1.05
CA LEU A 182 1.67 -6.74 0.25
C LEU A 182 2.82 -7.02 1.22
N ALA A 183 4.04 -7.23 0.73
CA ALA A 183 5.22 -7.27 1.59
C ALA A 183 5.44 -5.93 2.29
N GLN A 184 5.16 -4.83 1.60
CA GLN A 184 5.36 -3.50 2.16
C GLN A 184 4.14 -3.00 2.94
N ARG A 185 2.97 -3.64 2.79
CA ARG A 185 1.77 -3.43 3.60
C ARG A 185 1.17 -4.75 4.10
N PRO A 186 1.82 -5.41 5.08
CA PRO A 186 1.42 -6.73 5.56
C PRO A 186 0.04 -6.75 6.23
N SER A 187 -0.43 -5.59 6.72
CA SER A 187 -1.71 -5.44 7.43
C SER A 187 -2.96 -5.56 6.56
N ASN A 188 -2.84 -5.46 5.23
CA ASN A 188 -3.98 -5.52 4.32
C ASN A 188 -4.53 -6.96 4.19
N HIS A 189 -5.27 -7.40 5.20
CA HIS A 189 -5.80 -8.75 5.32
C HIS A 189 -6.78 -9.11 4.19
N GLU A 190 -7.53 -8.13 3.66
CA GLU A 190 -8.46 -8.35 2.55
C GLU A 190 -7.71 -8.73 1.26
N ALA A 191 -6.66 -7.98 0.92
CA ALA A 191 -5.85 -8.25 -0.25
C ALA A 191 -5.05 -9.57 -0.10
N TRP A 192 -4.56 -9.88 1.11
CA TRP A 192 -3.98 -11.19 1.42
C TRP A 192 -4.99 -12.33 1.20
N ALA A 193 -6.23 -12.17 1.64
CA ALA A 193 -7.28 -13.16 1.42
C ALA A 193 -7.62 -13.32 -0.07
N GLU A 194 -7.65 -12.22 -0.84
CA GLU A 194 -7.84 -12.28 -2.31
C GLU A 194 -6.69 -12.98 -3.03
N LEU A 195 -5.44 -12.70 -2.64
CA LEU A 195 -4.26 -13.39 -3.16
C LEU A 195 -4.34 -14.90 -2.85
N GLY A 196 -4.74 -15.26 -1.63
CA GLY A 196 -4.97 -16.65 -1.24
C GLY A 196 -6.06 -17.33 -2.07
N ARG A 197 -7.18 -16.65 -2.35
CA ARG A 197 -8.25 -17.14 -3.24
C ARG A 197 -7.75 -17.38 -4.67
N MET A 198 -6.84 -16.53 -5.17
CA MET A 198 -6.24 -16.73 -6.49
C MET A 198 -5.37 -17.99 -6.53
N HIS A 199 -4.48 -18.16 -5.55
CA HIS A 199 -3.66 -19.37 -5.41
C HIS A 199 -4.52 -20.64 -5.27
N GLU A 200 -5.60 -20.59 -4.48
CA GLU A 200 -6.52 -21.73 -4.32
C GLU A 200 -7.17 -22.12 -5.65
N ARG A 201 -7.64 -21.15 -6.45
CA ARG A 201 -8.24 -21.42 -7.77
C ARG A 201 -7.27 -22.10 -8.72
N ARG A 202 -5.98 -21.79 -8.62
CA ARG A 202 -4.89 -22.40 -9.39
C ARG A 202 -4.43 -23.76 -8.85
N GLY A 203 -4.95 -24.20 -7.71
CA GLY A 203 -4.52 -25.43 -7.04
C GLY A 203 -3.20 -25.29 -6.27
N GLU A 204 -2.72 -24.07 -6.08
CA GLU A 204 -1.48 -23.75 -5.36
C GLU A 204 -1.76 -23.67 -3.84
N PHE A 205 -2.22 -24.79 -3.27
CA PHE A 205 -2.80 -24.85 -1.92
C PHE A 205 -1.85 -24.43 -0.80
N GLU A 206 -0.55 -24.71 -0.93
CA GLU A 206 0.45 -24.26 0.05
C GLU A 206 0.54 -22.73 0.10
N GLN A 207 0.53 -22.07 -1.06
CA GLN A 207 0.57 -20.61 -1.13
C GLN A 207 -0.73 -19.97 -0.68
N ALA A 208 -1.86 -20.59 -1.02
CA ALA A 208 -3.16 -20.17 -0.51
C ALA A 208 -3.19 -20.18 1.02
N TRP A 209 -2.68 -21.26 1.64
CA TRP A 209 -2.56 -21.36 3.09
C TRP A 209 -1.74 -20.23 3.70
N MET A 210 -0.54 -19.95 3.15
CA MET A 210 0.32 -18.88 3.67
C MET A 210 -0.34 -17.50 3.57
N CYS A 211 -1.06 -17.24 2.48
CA CYS A 211 -1.80 -15.98 2.31
C CYS A 211 -2.93 -15.85 3.34
N TYR A 212 -3.71 -16.92 3.58
CA TYR A 212 -4.76 -16.90 4.59
C TYR A 212 -4.23 -16.82 6.02
N ASP A 213 -3.09 -17.46 6.29
CA ASP A 213 -2.37 -17.36 7.55
C ASP A 213 -1.87 -15.94 7.82
N GLN A 214 -1.31 -15.27 6.82
CA GLN A 214 -0.94 -13.86 6.89
C GLN A 214 -2.17 -12.95 7.12
N ALA A 215 -3.27 -13.17 6.40
CA ALA A 215 -4.51 -12.42 6.60
C ALA A 215 -5.06 -12.57 8.03
N GLN A 216 -5.12 -13.81 8.55
CA GLN A 216 -5.62 -14.08 9.90
C GLN A 216 -4.67 -13.59 11.00
N THR A 217 -3.37 -13.50 10.71
CA THR A 217 -2.41 -12.90 11.65
C THR A 217 -2.78 -11.45 11.95
N HIS A 218 -3.12 -10.66 10.92
CA HIS A 218 -3.52 -9.25 11.08
C HIS A 218 -4.98 -9.05 11.50
N PHE A 219 -5.88 -9.89 11.02
CA PHE A 219 -7.30 -9.83 11.37
C PHE A 219 -7.78 -11.18 11.91
N PRO A 220 -7.58 -11.48 13.22
CA PRO A 220 -7.91 -12.78 13.80
C PRO A 220 -9.38 -13.22 13.70
N GLU A 221 -10.30 -12.26 13.51
CA GLU A 221 -11.72 -12.50 13.32
C GLU A 221 -12.05 -13.05 11.91
N ILE A 222 -11.10 -13.00 10.96
CA ILE A 222 -11.29 -13.58 9.64
C ILE A 222 -11.26 -15.11 9.71
N HIS A 223 -12.24 -15.74 9.07
CA HIS A 223 -12.36 -17.21 9.02
C HIS A 223 -11.89 -17.82 7.69
N GLU A 224 -11.22 -17.06 6.82
CA GLU A 224 -10.86 -17.55 5.48
C GLU A 224 -9.90 -18.76 5.51
N ARG A 225 -8.94 -18.78 6.44
CA ARG A 225 -8.03 -19.94 6.63
C ARG A 225 -8.76 -21.19 7.11
N ASP A 226 -9.65 -21.03 8.08
CA ASP A 226 -10.45 -22.13 8.64
C ASP A 226 -11.41 -22.69 7.58
N ARG A 227 -12.11 -21.81 6.85
CA ARG A 227 -12.96 -22.19 5.72
C ARG A 227 -12.17 -22.89 4.61
N PHE A 228 -10.93 -22.46 4.35
CA PHE A 228 -10.07 -23.14 3.39
C PHE A 228 -9.71 -24.55 3.84
N ARG A 229 -9.35 -24.72 5.12
CA ARG A 229 -9.12 -26.05 5.72
C ARG A 229 -10.33 -26.96 5.54
N ASP A 230 -11.53 -26.49 5.89
CA ASP A 230 -12.78 -27.24 5.75
C ASP A 230 -13.02 -27.67 4.28
N ARG A 231 -12.76 -26.78 3.32
CA ARG A 231 -12.86 -27.09 1.88
C ARG A 231 -11.85 -28.16 1.45
N MET A 232 -10.62 -28.08 1.95
CA MET A 232 -9.57 -29.05 1.63
C MET A 232 -9.85 -30.43 2.23
N GLU A 233 -10.39 -30.48 3.44
CA GLU A 233 -10.84 -31.73 4.08
C GLU A 233 -12.05 -32.32 3.33
N ALA A 234 -13.07 -31.52 3.01
CA ALA A 234 -14.27 -31.98 2.31
C ALA A 234 -14.02 -32.51 0.88
N LYS A 235 -13.02 -31.97 0.16
CA LYS A 235 -12.61 -32.49 -1.17
C LYS A 235 -12.08 -33.93 -1.09
N MET A 236 -11.64 -34.40 0.07
CA MET A 236 -11.02 -35.72 0.27
C MET A 236 -12.01 -36.85 0.59
N ASP A 237 -13.28 -36.54 0.94
CA ASP A 237 -14.29 -37.53 1.34
C ASP A 237 -14.83 -38.42 0.20
N GLY A 238 -14.33 -38.24 -1.03
CA GLY A 238 -14.82 -38.96 -2.21
C GLY A 238 -14.21 -40.34 -2.44
N ARG A 239 -12.88 -40.49 -2.36
CA ARG A 239 -12.13 -41.74 -2.63
C ARG A 239 -10.74 -41.63 -2.04
N VAL A 240 -10.46 -42.36 -0.96
CA VAL A 240 -9.14 -42.68 -0.37
C VAL A 240 -8.02 -41.71 -0.76
N SER A 241 -7.89 -40.60 -0.05
CA SER A 241 -6.68 -39.77 -0.08
C SER A 241 -6.48 -39.17 1.32
N GLU A 242 -5.23 -39.09 1.77
CA GLU A 242 -4.88 -38.63 3.12
C GLU A 242 -5.53 -37.27 3.45
N PRO A 243 -5.89 -37.01 4.72
CA PRO A 243 -6.35 -35.69 5.14
C PRO A 243 -5.37 -34.63 4.67
N TRP A 244 -5.87 -33.51 4.14
CA TRP A 244 -5.00 -32.40 3.79
C TRP A 244 -4.20 -31.96 5.03
N LYS A 245 -2.88 -31.83 4.86
CA LYS A 245 -1.96 -31.44 5.93
C LYS A 245 -1.51 -30.02 5.72
N GLU A 246 -1.37 -29.31 6.82
CA GLU A 246 -0.74 -27.99 6.85
C GLU A 246 0.68 -28.07 6.23
N PRO A 247 1.12 -27.03 5.48
CA PRO A 247 2.49 -26.97 4.99
C PRO A 247 3.52 -27.10 6.12
N GLU A 248 4.64 -27.72 5.81
CA GLU A 248 5.74 -27.88 6.77
C GLU A 248 6.28 -26.52 7.26
N VAL A 249 6.87 -26.52 8.46
CA VAL A 249 7.51 -25.33 9.05
C VAL A 249 8.55 -24.73 8.09
N SER A 250 9.30 -25.59 7.39
CA SER A 250 10.27 -25.18 6.35
C SER A 250 9.64 -24.29 5.27
N ARG A 251 8.44 -24.65 4.77
CA ARG A 251 7.69 -23.87 3.77
C ARG A 251 7.25 -22.52 4.31
N ARG A 252 6.84 -22.47 5.59
CA ARG A 252 6.47 -21.21 6.26
C ARG A 252 7.69 -20.29 6.37
N VAL A 253 8.83 -20.84 6.78
CA VAL A 253 10.10 -20.08 6.88
C VAL A 253 10.53 -19.56 5.50
N ASP A 254 10.45 -20.38 4.45
CA ASP A 254 10.74 -19.95 3.07
C ASP A 254 9.83 -18.80 2.62
N PHE A 255 8.53 -18.91 2.88
CA PHE A 255 7.56 -17.87 2.55
C PHE A 255 7.89 -16.56 3.28
N LEU A 256 8.09 -16.63 4.60
CA LEU A 256 8.39 -15.45 5.43
C LEU A 256 9.72 -14.80 5.06
N THR A 257 10.73 -15.60 4.69
CA THR A 257 12.02 -15.09 4.21
C THR A 257 11.86 -14.30 2.91
N ARG A 258 11.06 -14.80 1.95
CA ARG A 258 10.77 -14.06 0.71
C ARG A 258 10.00 -12.77 0.98
N MET A 259 9.03 -12.83 1.89
CA MET A 259 8.25 -11.64 2.26
C MET A 259 9.09 -10.60 2.98
N GLN A 260 10.04 -11.03 3.83
CA GLN A 260 11.03 -10.16 4.44
C GLN A 260 11.86 -9.45 3.37
N GLN A 261 12.44 -10.20 2.41
CA GLN A 261 13.24 -9.64 1.32
C GLN A 261 12.46 -8.62 0.46
N LEU A 262 11.17 -8.86 0.22
CA LEU A 262 10.32 -7.95 -0.53
C LEU A 262 9.89 -6.71 0.27
N ALA A 263 9.97 -6.77 1.61
CA ALA A 263 9.70 -5.66 2.49
C ALA A 263 10.94 -4.76 2.70
N THR A 264 12.14 -5.26 2.39
CA THR A 264 13.39 -4.51 2.41
C THR A 264 13.38 -3.43 1.31
N PRO A 265 13.65 -2.15 1.63
CA PRO A 265 13.73 -1.08 0.63
C PRO A 265 14.82 -1.34 -0.44
N ASN A 266 14.55 -0.94 -1.68
CA ASN A 266 15.42 -1.26 -2.82
C ASN A 266 16.82 -0.60 -2.78
N ASP A 267 16.97 0.55 -2.13
CA ASP A 267 18.27 1.25 -2.03
C ASP A 267 19.31 0.47 -1.20
N GLU A 268 18.87 -0.50 -0.40
CA GLU A 268 19.73 -1.38 0.40
C GLU A 268 19.96 -2.76 -0.22
N ASN A 269 19.43 -3.06 -1.42
CA ASN A 269 19.78 -4.26 -2.18
C ASN A 269 21.20 -4.23 -2.77
N ILE A 270 22.00 -3.20 -2.44
CA ILE A 270 23.46 -3.29 -2.54
C ILE A 270 23.86 -4.41 -1.58
N PRO A 271 24.56 -5.47 -2.01
CA PRO A 271 25.12 -6.42 -1.06
C PRO A 271 26.04 -5.60 -0.17
N THR A 272 25.57 -5.27 1.03
CA THR A 272 26.45 -4.86 2.11
C THR A 272 27.41 -6.03 2.17
N THR A 273 28.66 -5.78 1.77
CA THR A 273 29.74 -6.68 2.14
C THR A 273 29.57 -6.82 3.63
N VAL A 274 29.01 -7.97 4.03
CA VAL A 274 28.88 -8.35 5.42
C VAL A 274 30.32 -8.26 5.89
N ASN A 275 30.63 -7.19 6.61
CA ASN A 275 31.77 -7.25 7.48
C ASN A 275 31.36 -8.37 8.41
N GLU A 276 31.95 -9.53 8.20
CA GLU A 276 31.99 -10.63 9.16
C GLU A 276 32.68 -10.07 10.42
N SER A 277 31.97 -9.23 11.17
CA SER A 277 32.17 -9.15 12.59
C SER A 277 31.57 -10.45 13.12
N ASP A 278 32.44 -11.40 13.45
CA ASP A 278 32.18 -12.69 14.11
C ASP A 278 31.48 -12.56 15.49
N GLU A 279 30.80 -11.46 15.78
CA GLU A 279 29.93 -11.33 16.94
C GLU A 279 28.53 -11.79 16.54
N VAL A 280 28.28 -13.09 16.74
CA VAL A 280 26.91 -13.63 16.80
C VAL A 280 26.13 -12.73 17.76
N PRO A 281 25.04 -12.08 17.33
CA PRO A 281 24.24 -11.24 18.21
C PRO A 281 23.89 -12.05 19.46
N SER A 282 24.26 -11.55 20.65
CA SER A 282 23.99 -12.22 21.92
C SER A 282 22.48 -12.45 22.17
N ASN A 283 21.63 -11.73 21.43
CA ASN A 283 20.18 -11.85 21.44
C ASN A 283 19.69 -12.10 20.01
N PRO A 284 19.06 -13.25 19.71
CA PRO A 284 18.47 -13.53 18.40
C PRO A 284 17.45 -12.48 17.93
N LEU A 285 16.83 -11.73 18.85
CA LEU A 285 15.83 -10.71 18.53
C LEU A 285 16.42 -9.32 18.30
N GLU A 286 17.74 -9.11 18.44
CA GLU A 286 18.36 -7.78 18.32
C GLU A 286 18.11 -7.16 16.93
N GLU A 287 18.21 -7.98 15.88
CA GLU A 287 17.98 -7.56 14.49
C GLU A 287 16.57 -6.98 14.29
N VAL A 288 15.55 -7.57 14.94
CA VAL A 288 14.19 -7.04 14.87
C VAL A 288 14.10 -5.65 15.52
N HIS A 289 14.79 -5.43 16.65
CA HIS A 289 14.78 -4.13 17.33
C HIS A 289 15.51 -3.06 16.53
N ILE A 290 16.59 -3.42 15.83
CA ILE A 290 17.29 -2.51 14.90
C ILE A 290 16.32 -2.04 13.81
N LEU A 291 15.63 -2.98 13.14
CA LEU A 291 14.65 -2.65 12.11
C LEU A 291 13.50 -1.77 12.63
N LEU A 292 13.04 -1.99 13.86
CA LEU A 292 12.01 -1.13 14.47
C LEU A 292 12.51 0.29 14.76
N ASN A 293 13.77 0.45 15.18
CA ASN A 293 14.37 1.77 15.37
C ASN A 293 14.57 2.52 14.06
N GLU A 294 14.73 1.80 12.95
CA GLU A 294 14.80 2.33 11.58
C GLU A 294 13.42 2.56 10.94
N GLU A 295 12.32 2.38 11.69
CA GLU A 295 10.94 2.48 11.21
C GLU A 295 10.56 1.47 10.10
N ARG A 296 11.35 0.40 9.94
CA ARG A 296 11.15 -0.69 8.95
C ARG A 296 10.16 -1.74 9.47
N LEU A 297 8.95 -1.30 9.78
CA LEU A 297 7.95 -2.11 10.49
C LEU A 297 7.57 -3.39 9.73
N SER A 298 7.38 -3.32 8.40
CA SER A 298 6.98 -4.47 7.59
C SER A 298 8.04 -5.56 7.55
N GLU A 299 9.31 -5.18 7.41
CA GLU A 299 10.44 -6.11 7.43
C GLU A 299 10.65 -6.73 8.80
N ALA A 300 10.63 -5.89 9.85
CA ALA A 300 10.69 -6.34 11.25
C ALA A 300 9.59 -7.35 11.55
N PHE A 301 8.38 -7.11 11.03
CA PHE A 301 7.24 -8.00 11.18
C PHE A 301 7.49 -9.38 10.55
N PHE A 302 7.95 -9.44 9.29
CA PHE A 302 8.23 -10.73 8.64
C PHE A 302 9.40 -11.47 9.29
N LEU A 303 10.44 -10.75 9.74
CA LEU A 303 11.55 -11.31 10.49
C LEU A 303 11.08 -11.93 11.82
N ALA A 304 10.31 -11.20 12.61
CA ALA A 304 9.75 -11.68 13.86
C ALA A 304 8.83 -12.91 13.63
N ARG A 305 8.02 -12.91 12.57
CA ARG A 305 7.20 -14.07 12.21
C ARG A 305 8.03 -15.28 11.81
N ARG A 306 9.14 -15.07 11.08
CA ARG A 306 10.07 -16.14 10.70
C ARG A 306 10.67 -16.77 11.96
N MET A 307 11.21 -15.95 12.85
CA MET A 307 11.77 -16.37 14.14
C MET A 307 10.74 -17.12 14.99
N ALA A 308 9.47 -16.67 14.99
CA ALA A 308 8.38 -17.37 15.67
C ALA A 308 8.09 -18.75 15.06
N ALA A 309 8.14 -18.87 13.72
CA ALA A 309 8.00 -20.17 13.05
C ALA A 309 9.17 -21.11 13.34
N GLU A 310 10.38 -20.58 13.53
CA GLU A 310 11.59 -21.31 13.91
C GLU A 310 11.64 -21.69 15.41
N GLY A 311 10.72 -21.14 16.22
CA GLY A 311 10.62 -21.44 17.66
C GLY A 311 11.52 -20.60 18.55
N VAL A 312 11.98 -19.42 18.08
CA VAL A 312 12.75 -18.47 18.88
C VAL A 312 11.88 -17.93 20.03
N GLU A 313 12.38 -18.03 21.26
CA GLU A 313 11.68 -17.55 22.46
C GLU A 313 11.46 -16.03 22.40
N GLY A 314 10.25 -15.58 22.75
CA GLY A 314 9.86 -14.17 22.71
C GLY A 314 9.46 -13.61 21.32
N ALA A 315 9.73 -14.34 20.23
CA ALA A 315 9.38 -13.87 18.88
C ALA A 315 7.87 -13.69 18.67
N ILE A 316 7.04 -14.56 19.26
CA ILE A 316 5.56 -14.45 19.17
C ILE A 316 5.05 -13.15 19.79
N ASP A 317 5.58 -12.78 20.96
CA ASP A 317 5.18 -11.54 21.64
C ASP A 317 5.61 -10.30 20.84
N LEU A 318 6.75 -10.40 20.17
CA LEU A 318 7.25 -9.35 19.29
C LEU A 318 6.38 -9.20 18.04
N VAL A 319 5.95 -10.30 17.40
CA VAL A 319 4.98 -10.26 16.29
C VAL A 319 3.70 -9.53 16.70
N GLU A 320 3.15 -9.87 17.87
CA GLU A 320 1.93 -9.26 18.38
C GLU A 320 2.10 -7.77 18.72
N THR A 321 3.30 -7.35 19.13
CA THR A 321 3.64 -5.95 19.38
C THR A 321 3.71 -5.19 18.07
N ILE A 322 4.52 -5.65 17.12
CA ILE A 322 4.71 -5.01 15.81
C ILE A 322 3.38 -4.96 15.05
N ARG A 323 2.56 -6.02 15.11
CA ARG A 323 1.24 -6.05 14.48
C ARG A 323 0.34 -4.89 14.93
N LYS A 324 0.39 -4.50 16.20
CA LYS A 324 -0.42 -3.38 16.74
C LYS A 324 0.10 -2.02 16.29
N ASP A 325 1.40 -1.94 16.01
CA ASP A 325 2.06 -0.71 15.57
C ASP A 325 1.88 -0.47 14.07
N ILE A 326 1.78 -1.53 13.26
CA ILE A 326 1.37 -1.44 11.86
C ILE A 326 -0.10 -1.05 11.79
N ARG A 327 -0.37 0.24 11.55
CA ARG A 327 -1.72 0.78 11.36
C ARG A 327 -2.28 0.40 9.98
N ASP A 328 -3.60 0.22 9.92
CA ASP A 328 -4.34 -0.07 8.68
C ASP A 328 -4.46 1.11 7.72
#